data_AF-A0A3E1ERL7-F1
#
_entry.id   AF-A0A3E1ERL7-F1
#
_cell.length_a   1.000
_cell.length_b   1.000
_cell.length_c   1.000
_cell.angle_alpha   90.00
_cell.angle_beta   90.00
_cell.angle_gamma   90.00
#
_symmetry.space_group_name_H-M   'P 1'
#
loop_
_entity.id
_entity.type
_entity.pdbx_description
1 polymer ?
#
loop_
_entity_poly.entity_id
_entity_poly.type
_entity_poly.pdbx_seq_one_letter_code
_entity_poly.pdbx_strand_id
1 'polypeptide(L)'
;MTIRHLLVVSLAAALASCATVSSARIQFPNHPVSMQVLNRIIDEDNADHLLRFRNTGTEVISFDYTVADTPNVPHLDASGPNSGYVKNLYPGEEREVPNPWKRMRVFVSIGTMTYGKKADDVLQKIYRPDQAVAAPGAAAGGVSDLFGTPAPAPAAPTLP
;
A
#
# COMPACT_ATOMS: atom_id res chain seq x y z
N MET A 1 51.74 48.33 -10.70
CA MET A 1 51.11 48.19 -9.38
C MET A 1 49.63 47.85 -9.60
N THR A 2 49.19 46.77 -8.95
CA THR A 2 47.81 46.47 -8.49
C THR A 2 46.65 46.52 -9.49
N ILE A 3 46.21 45.33 -9.94
CA ILE A 3 44.79 45.07 -10.22
C ILE A 3 44.32 44.09 -9.16
N ARG A 4 43.51 44.61 -8.24
CA ARG A 4 42.85 43.91 -7.15
C ARG A 4 41.36 43.76 -7.51
N HIS A 5 40.81 42.61 -7.13
CA HIS A 5 39.37 42.28 -7.07
C HIS A 5 38.77 41.88 -8.43
N LEU A 6 37.94 40.83 -8.54
CA LEU A 6 36.99 40.31 -7.57
C LEU A 6 36.63 38.86 -7.99
N LEU A 7 37.07 37.87 -7.23
CA LEU A 7 36.64 36.48 -7.38
C LEU A 7 35.36 36.32 -6.55
N VAL A 8 34.18 36.56 -7.16
CA VAL A 8 32.91 36.18 -6.55
C VAL A 8 32.75 34.68 -6.78
N VAL A 9 33.24 33.88 -5.84
CA VAL A 9 32.84 32.47 -5.75
C VAL A 9 31.45 32.45 -5.15
N SER A 10 30.48 32.17 -6.01
CA SER A 10 29.08 31.92 -5.70
C SER A 10 28.97 30.72 -4.76
N LEU A 11 29.03 30.96 -3.45
CA LEU A 11 28.77 29.97 -2.41
C LEU A 11 27.37 30.21 -1.84
N ALA A 12 26.36 29.53 -2.38
CA ALA A 12 25.11 29.19 -1.67
C ALA A 12 24.17 28.41 -2.59
N ALA A 13 24.54 27.18 -2.92
CA ALA A 13 23.58 26.15 -3.32
C ALA A 13 23.93 24.87 -2.57
N ALA A 14 23.97 24.95 -1.23
CA ALA A 14 23.90 23.76 -0.41
C ALA A 14 22.45 23.27 -0.52
N LEU A 15 22.25 22.30 -1.41
CA LEU A 15 21.01 21.59 -1.58
C LEU A 15 20.51 21.14 -0.21
N ALA A 16 19.23 21.38 0.07
CA ALA A 16 18.48 20.65 1.08
C ALA A 16 18.45 19.16 0.67
N SER A 17 19.57 18.45 0.84
CA SER A 17 19.62 17.01 0.66
C SER A 17 18.98 16.40 1.91
N CYS A 18 17.70 16.04 1.82
CA CYS A 18 17.09 15.09 2.74
C CYS A 18 17.99 13.85 2.81
N ALA A 19 18.80 13.75 3.86
CA ALA A 19 19.72 12.64 4.03
C ALA A 19 18.89 11.39 4.29
N THR A 20 18.95 10.44 3.35
CA THR A 20 18.28 9.14 3.50
C THR A 20 19.32 8.10 3.84
N VAL A 21 19.32 7.65 5.09
CA VAL A 21 20.14 6.52 5.53
C VAL A 21 19.37 5.25 5.23
N SER A 22 20.03 4.24 4.66
CA SER A 22 19.37 2.99 4.29
C SER A 22 20.10 1.79 4.89
N SER A 23 19.33 0.78 5.30
CA SER A 23 19.87 -0.49 5.82
C SER A 23 20.36 -1.40 4.70
N ALA A 24 20.99 -2.53 5.03
CA ALA A 24 21.32 -3.56 4.06
C ALA A 24 20.04 -4.10 3.40
N ARG A 25 20.11 -4.34 2.09
CA ARG A 25 19.01 -4.95 1.34
C ARG A 25 18.93 -6.44 1.66
N ILE A 26 17.74 -6.90 2.02
CA ILE A 26 17.47 -8.30 2.36
C ILE A 26 16.63 -8.89 1.24
N GLN A 27 17.06 -10.02 0.68
CA GLN A 27 16.28 -10.78 -0.30
C GLN A 27 15.50 -11.87 0.41
N PHE A 28 14.23 -12.02 0.07
CA PHE A 28 13.40 -13.09 0.62
C PHE A 28 13.74 -14.42 -0.09
N PRO A 29 14.08 -15.51 0.63
CA PRO A 29 14.58 -16.74 0.00
C PRO A 29 13.62 -17.37 -1.02
N ASN A 30 12.31 -17.28 -0.78
CA ASN A 30 11.29 -17.95 -1.58
C ASN A 30 10.45 -16.99 -2.45
N HIS A 31 10.82 -15.71 -2.49
CA HIS A 31 10.05 -14.69 -3.19
C HIS A 31 10.97 -13.80 -4.03
N PRO A 32 10.57 -13.41 -5.25
CA PRO A 32 11.34 -12.49 -6.10
C PRO A 32 11.27 -11.04 -5.61
N VAL A 33 11.31 -10.81 -4.31
CA VAL A 33 11.26 -9.49 -3.67
C VAL A 33 12.49 -9.32 -2.80
N SER A 34 12.99 -8.08 -2.77
CA SER A 34 13.92 -7.64 -1.74
C SER A 34 13.34 -6.46 -0.98
N MET A 35 13.78 -6.29 0.25
CA MET A 35 13.36 -5.22 1.14
C MET A 35 14.56 -4.46 1.68
N GLN A 36 14.39 -3.16 1.90
CA GLN A 36 15.33 -2.31 2.59
C GLN A 36 14.56 -1.38 3.53
N VAL A 37 15.02 -1.22 4.76
CA VAL A 37 14.51 -0.18 5.66
C VAL A 37 15.26 1.13 5.37
N LEU A 38 14.51 2.19 5.13
CA LEU A 38 15.01 3.56 4.94
C LEU A 38 14.73 4.39 6.18
N ASN A 39 15.63 5.31 6.45
CA ASN A 39 15.51 6.37 7.42
C ASN A 39 15.66 7.70 6.68
N ARG A 40 14.55 8.42 6.47
CA ARG A 40 14.53 9.73 5.84
C ARG A 40 14.56 10.78 6.94
N ILE A 41 15.68 11.49 7.05
CA ILE A 41 15.82 12.60 7.99
C ILE A 41 15.08 13.80 7.37
N ILE A 42 13.98 14.21 8.00
CA ILE A 42 13.17 15.36 7.58
C ILE A 42 13.75 16.63 8.19
N ASP A 43 14.13 16.54 9.47
CA ASP A 43 14.73 17.64 10.24
C ASP A 43 15.62 17.05 11.36
N GLU A 44 16.33 17.89 12.12
CA GLU A 44 17.27 17.49 13.18
C GLU A 44 16.65 16.54 14.21
N ASP A 45 15.35 16.72 14.52
CA ASP A 45 14.61 15.93 15.51
C ASP A 45 13.61 14.94 14.89
N ASN A 46 13.39 14.99 13.56
CA ASN A 46 12.33 14.22 12.90
C ASN A 46 12.87 13.29 11.81
N ALA A 47 12.65 11.99 12.01
CA ALA A 47 13.08 10.94 11.12
C ALA A 47 11.92 10.00 10.77
N ASP A 48 11.71 9.80 9.46
CA ASP A 48 10.70 8.90 8.93
C ASP A 48 11.34 7.55 8.57
N HIS A 49 10.79 6.48 9.16
CA HIS A 49 11.18 5.12 8.82
C HIS A 49 10.23 4.55 7.77
N LEU A 50 10.78 4.17 6.62
CA LEU A 50 10.03 3.61 5.50
C LEU A 50 10.58 2.21 5.18
N LEU A 51 9.72 1.35 4.64
CA LEU A 51 10.14 0.09 4.03
C LEU A 51 10.10 0.26 2.53
N ARG A 52 11.18 -0.14 1.87
CA ARG A 52 11.28 -0.14 0.42
C ARG A 52 11.34 -1.57 -0.08
N PHE A 53 10.30 -1.96 -0.81
CA PHE A 53 10.28 -3.23 -1.52
C PHE A 53 10.75 -3.05 -2.94
N ARG A 54 11.49 -4.02 -3.47
CA ARG A 54 11.92 -4.06 -4.86
C ARG A 54 11.61 -5.41 -5.47
N ASN A 55 11.01 -5.39 -6.65
CA ASN A 55 10.87 -6.60 -7.45
C ASN A 55 12.21 -6.95 -8.09
N THR A 56 12.71 -8.13 -7.75
CA THR A 56 13.97 -8.71 -8.26
C THR A 56 13.74 -9.79 -9.32
N GLY A 57 12.48 -10.16 -9.57
CA GLY A 57 12.09 -11.10 -10.61
C GLY A 57 11.84 -10.44 -11.96
N THR A 58 11.35 -11.25 -12.90
CA THR A 58 11.07 -10.85 -14.28
C THR A 58 9.59 -10.61 -14.56
N GLU A 59 8.71 -10.97 -13.63
CA GLU A 59 7.26 -10.83 -13.76
C GLU A 59 6.72 -9.70 -12.89
N VAL A 60 5.57 -9.14 -13.26
CA VAL A 60 4.82 -8.22 -12.38
C VAL A 60 4.27 -9.04 -11.22
N ILE A 61 4.46 -8.55 -10.00
CA ILE A 61 4.01 -9.24 -8.78
C ILE A 61 3.11 -8.34 -7.94
N SER A 62 2.15 -8.94 -7.26
CA SER A 62 1.45 -8.32 -6.15
C SER A 62 1.57 -9.23 -4.95
N PHE A 63 1.63 -8.66 -3.74
CA PHE A 63 1.74 -9.44 -2.52
C PHE A 63 1.23 -8.66 -1.32
N ASP A 64 0.80 -9.37 -0.29
CA ASP A 64 0.59 -8.83 1.04
C ASP A 64 1.80 -9.11 1.94
N TYR A 65 1.90 -8.32 3.00
CA TYR A 65 3.00 -8.38 3.94
C TYR A 65 2.52 -8.03 5.35
N THR A 66 3.25 -8.53 6.34
CA THR A 66 3.09 -8.13 7.75
C THR A 66 4.44 -7.70 8.29
N VAL A 67 4.46 -6.58 9.02
CA VAL A 67 5.64 -6.04 9.69
C VAL A 67 5.59 -6.36 11.18
N ALA A 68 6.66 -6.94 11.70
CA ALA A 68 6.80 -7.31 13.11
C ALA A 68 8.07 -6.72 13.72
N ASP A 69 8.06 -6.57 15.04
CA ASP A 69 9.22 -6.20 15.85
C ASP A 69 10.09 -7.42 16.23
N THR A 70 9.52 -8.62 16.13
CA THR A 70 10.13 -9.90 16.47
C THR A 70 10.29 -10.80 15.25
N PRO A 71 11.34 -11.64 15.23
CA PRO A 71 11.54 -12.59 14.14
C PRO A 71 10.47 -13.69 14.16
N ASN A 72 10.23 -14.31 13.00
CA ASN A 72 9.36 -15.48 12.83
C ASN A 72 7.87 -15.25 13.14
N VAL A 73 7.40 -14.01 13.13
CA VAL A 73 5.96 -13.73 13.21
C VAL A 73 5.31 -14.14 11.89
N PRO A 74 4.35 -15.08 11.89
CA PRO A 74 3.68 -15.49 10.67
C PRO A 74 2.84 -14.34 10.10
N HIS A 75 2.71 -14.30 8.78
CA HIS A 75 1.74 -13.42 8.14
C HIS A 75 0.31 -13.82 8.55
N LEU A 76 -0.52 -12.83 8.87
CA LEU A 76 -1.93 -13.02 9.24
C LEU A 76 -2.82 -12.72 8.03
N ASP A 77 -2.88 -11.45 7.64
CA ASP A 77 -3.74 -10.93 6.58
C ASP A 77 -3.26 -9.56 6.11
N ALA A 78 -3.75 -9.06 4.97
CA ALA A 78 -3.41 -7.72 4.47
C ALA A 78 -4.18 -6.57 5.14
N SER A 79 -5.16 -6.89 5.99
CA SER A 79 -6.01 -5.94 6.73
C SER A 79 -5.57 -5.75 8.18
N GLY A 80 -4.62 -6.55 8.66
CA GLY A 80 -4.07 -6.43 10.00
C GLY A 80 -3.40 -5.08 10.28
N PRO A 81 -3.25 -4.70 11.56
CA PRO A 81 -2.78 -3.36 11.97
C PRO A 81 -1.35 -3.04 11.53
N ASN A 82 -0.52 -4.07 11.33
CA ASN A 82 0.86 -3.95 10.86
C ASN A 82 1.06 -4.57 9.48
N SER A 83 -0.03 -4.74 8.74
CA SER A 83 -0.03 -5.39 7.45
C SER A 83 -0.38 -4.42 6.34
N GLY A 84 0.00 -4.78 5.13
CA GLY A 84 -0.37 -4.05 3.94
C GLY A 84 -0.29 -4.93 2.71
N TYR A 85 -0.57 -4.32 1.56
CA TYR A 85 -0.39 -4.96 0.27
C TYR A 85 0.32 -4.03 -0.70
N VAL A 86 1.11 -4.62 -1.58
CA VAL A 86 1.76 -3.95 -2.71
C VAL A 86 1.12 -4.49 -3.98
N LYS A 87 0.53 -3.59 -4.76
CA LYS A 87 -0.10 -3.92 -6.04
C LYS A 87 0.83 -3.72 -7.22
N ASN A 88 0.79 -4.68 -8.15
CA ASN A 88 1.38 -4.62 -9.48
C ASN A 88 2.79 -4.00 -9.49
N LEU A 89 3.70 -4.52 -8.68
CA LEU A 89 5.10 -4.12 -8.63
C LEU A 89 5.82 -4.66 -9.87
N TYR A 90 6.23 -3.78 -10.76
CA TYR A 90 6.89 -4.15 -12.01
C TYR A 90 8.34 -4.61 -11.77
N PRO A 91 8.92 -5.42 -12.67
CA PRO A 91 10.33 -5.84 -12.58
C PRO A 91 11.28 -4.66 -12.41
N GLY A 92 12.11 -4.71 -11.37
CA GLY A 92 13.06 -3.64 -11.03
C GLY A 92 12.44 -2.41 -10.36
N GLU A 93 11.11 -2.31 -10.28
CA GLU A 93 10.43 -1.22 -9.58
C GLU A 93 10.67 -1.32 -8.07
N GLU A 94 10.80 -0.15 -7.43
CA GLU A 94 10.88 0.00 -5.98
C GLU A 94 9.61 0.72 -5.48
N ARG A 95 9.02 0.22 -4.38
CA ARG A 95 7.85 0.82 -3.73
C ARG A 95 8.15 1.07 -2.26
N GLU A 96 7.96 2.32 -1.84
CA GLU A 96 8.08 2.72 -0.44
C GLU A 96 6.72 2.60 0.26
N VAL A 97 6.73 2.06 1.48
CA VAL A 97 5.57 1.96 2.36
C VAL A 97 5.95 2.43 3.77
N PRO A 98 5.00 2.96 4.55
CA PRO A 98 5.28 3.40 5.92
C PRO A 98 5.64 2.22 6.83
N ASN A 99 6.61 2.41 7.72
CA ASN A 99 6.92 1.45 8.76
C ASN A 99 6.08 1.74 10.03
N PRO A 100 5.12 0.87 10.41
CA PRO A 100 4.27 1.10 11.58
C PRO A 100 5.07 1.15 12.90
N TRP A 101 6.22 0.47 12.95
CA TRP A 101 7.05 0.38 14.15
C TRP A 101 8.02 1.54 14.32
N LYS A 102 8.15 2.44 13.32
CA LYS A 102 9.05 3.61 13.33
C LYS A 102 10.47 3.28 13.84
N ARG A 103 11.04 2.15 13.42
CA ARG A 103 12.35 1.64 13.85
C ARG A 103 13.16 1.14 12.66
N MET A 104 14.49 1.17 12.79
CA MET A 104 15.40 0.64 11.76
C MET A 104 15.43 -0.89 11.68
N ARG A 105 15.17 -1.58 12.80
CA ARG A 105 15.13 -3.03 12.85
C ARG A 105 13.67 -3.48 12.89
N VAL A 106 13.23 -4.11 11.81
CA VAL A 106 11.93 -4.77 11.71
C VAL A 106 12.08 -6.08 10.94
N PHE A 107 11.12 -6.97 11.14
CA PHE A 107 11.00 -8.22 10.42
C PHE A 107 9.76 -8.12 9.53
N VAL A 108 9.87 -8.60 8.30
CA VAL A 108 8.75 -8.62 7.37
C VAL A 108 8.49 -10.05 6.94
N SER A 109 7.24 -10.44 7.02
CA SER A 109 6.75 -11.72 6.51
C SER A 109 5.90 -11.44 5.28
N ILE A 110 6.25 -12.09 4.17
CA ILE A 110 5.48 -12.03 2.93
C ILE A 110 4.38 -13.08 3.00
N GLY A 111 3.15 -12.70 2.67
CA GLY A 111 2.00 -13.60 2.64
C GLY A 111 1.77 -14.21 1.27
N THR A 112 0.54 -14.07 0.79
CA THR A 112 0.12 -14.48 -0.55
C THR A 112 0.82 -13.63 -1.60
N MET A 113 1.28 -14.27 -2.67
CA MET A 113 1.88 -13.59 -3.82
C MET A 113 1.19 -14.04 -5.10
N THR A 114 0.85 -13.07 -5.93
CA THR A 114 0.27 -13.30 -7.26
C THR A 114 1.17 -12.75 -8.33
N TYR A 115 1.29 -13.52 -9.41
CA TYR A 115 2.08 -13.18 -10.58
C TYR A 115 1.18 -12.65 -11.71
N GLY A 116 1.78 -11.81 -12.54
CA GLY A 116 1.11 -11.09 -13.61
C GLY A 116 0.38 -9.83 -13.15
N LYS A 117 0.15 -8.93 -14.10
CA LYS A 117 -0.65 -7.72 -13.87
C LYS A 117 -2.12 -8.12 -13.68
N LYS A 118 -2.72 -7.68 -12.57
CA LYS A 118 -4.15 -7.90 -12.27
C LYS A 118 -4.85 -6.57 -12.06
N ALA A 119 -6.14 -6.52 -12.36
CA ALA A 119 -6.97 -5.37 -12.07
C ALA A 119 -7.19 -5.23 -10.56
N ASP A 120 -7.39 -4.00 -10.10
CA ASP A 120 -7.46 -3.67 -8.67
C ASP A 120 -8.63 -4.39 -7.97
N ASP A 121 -9.75 -4.62 -8.66
CA ASP A 121 -10.91 -5.36 -8.15
C ASP A 121 -10.60 -6.84 -7.88
N VAL A 122 -9.81 -7.46 -8.77
CA VAL A 122 -9.35 -8.84 -8.60
C VAL A 122 -8.36 -8.92 -7.44
N LEU A 123 -7.44 -7.96 -7.33
CA LEU A 123 -6.48 -7.90 -6.23
C LEU A 123 -7.17 -7.68 -4.89
N GLN A 124 -8.18 -6.80 -4.82
CA GLN A 124 -8.95 -6.57 -3.61
C GLN A 124 -9.66 -7.84 -3.13
N LYS A 125 -10.26 -8.63 -4.02
CA LYS A 125 -10.88 -9.90 -3.65
C LYS A 125 -9.89 -10.92 -3.09
N ILE A 126 -8.64 -10.90 -3.57
CA ILE A 126 -7.59 -11.84 -3.14
C ILE A 126 -7.01 -11.39 -1.79
N TYR A 127 -6.64 -10.12 -1.65
CA TYR A 127 -5.89 -9.63 -0.50
C TYR A 127 -6.76 -9.01 0.60
N ARG A 128 -7.97 -8.55 0.28
CA ARG A 128 -8.90 -7.90 1.20
C ARG A 128 -10.34 -8.35 0.95
N PRO A 129 -10.66 -9.65 1.09
CA PRO A 129 -12.01 -10.14 0.86
C PRO A 129 -13.04 -9.45 1.76
N ASP A 130 -12.68 -9.09 2.99
CA ASP A 130 -13.58 -8.43 3.94
C ASP A 130 -13.89 -6.97 3.59
N GLN A 131 -13.04 -6.30 2.79
CA GLN A 131 -13.27 -4.93 2.33
C GLN A 131 -13.88 -4.86 0.92
N ALA A 132 -14.07 -5.99 0.25
CA ALA A 132 -14.65 -6.04 -1.09
C ALA A 132 -16.17 -5.70 -1.11
N VAL A 133 -16.79 -5.51 0.07
CA VAL A 133 -18.19 -5.07 0.19
C VAL A 133 -18.25 -3.55 0.38
N ALA A 134 -17.96 -2.81 -0.69
CA ALA A 134 -18.55 -1.49 -0.97
C ALA A 134 -18.00 -0.95 -2.31
N ALA A 135 -18.59 -1.39 -3.43
CA ALA A 135 -18.53 -0.60 -4.64
C ALA A 135 -19.55 0.56 -4.51
N PRO A 136 -19.15 1.84 -4.59
CA PRO A 136 -20.10 2.93 -4.64
C PRO A 136 -20.65 3.06 -6.07
N GLY A 137 -21.98 2.99 -6.19
CA GLY A 137 -22.71 3.62 -7.28
C GLY A 137 -22.82 2.87 -8.60
N ALA A 138 -23.49 1.70 -8.59
CA ALA A 138 -24.36 1.39 -9.73
C ALA A 138 -25.66 2.17 -9.50
N ALA A 139 -25.86 3.22 -10.31
CA ALA A 139 -27.09 3.99 -10.33
C ALA A 139 -28.31 3.05 -10.34
N ALA A 140 -29.27 3.34 -9.47
CA ALA A 140 -30.60 2.76 -9.49
C ALA A 140 -31.28 3.10 -10.84
N GLY A 141 -31.03 2.26 -11.84
CA GLY A 141 -31.77 2.18 -13.09
C GLY A 141 -32.71 0.99 -12.99
N GLY A 142 -34.01 1.25 -13.10
CA GLY A 142 -35.08 0.37 -12.65
C GLY A 142 -35.15 -1.02 -13.27
N VAL A 143 -35.73 -1.93 -12.49
CA VAL A 143 -36.71 -2.94 -12.94
C VAL A 143 -37.60 -3.28 -11.73
N SER A 144 -38.48 -2.35 -11.36
CA SER A 144 -39.64 -2.68 -10.52
C SER A 144 -40.81 -3.00 -11.45
N ASP A 145 -40.84 -4.22 -11.97
CA ASP A 145 -42.04 -4.84 -12.52
C ASP A 145 -41.79 -6.35 -12.65
N LEU A 146 -42.14 -7.14 -11.62
CA LEU A 146 -42.55 -8.54 -11.81
C LEU A 146 -43.22 -9.23 -10.61
N PHE A 147 -43.70 -8.50 -9.61
CA PHE A 147 -44.57 -9.10 -8.57
C PHE A 147 -45.72 -8.15 -8.27
N GLY A 148 -46.87 -8.49 -8.85
CA GLY A 148 -48.12 -7.75 -8.73
C GLY A 148 -48.55 -7.61 -7.27
N THR A 149 -48.83 -6.38 -6.88
CA THR A 149 -49.55 -6.04 -5.66
C THR A 149 -50.97 -6.61 -5.76
N PRO A 150 -51.45 -7.47 -4.85
CA PRO A 150 -52.85 -7.84 -4.83
C PRO A 150 -53.68 -6.64 -4.36
N ALA A 151 -54.72 -6.31 -5.12
CA ALA A 151 -55.65 -5.22 -4.82
C ALA A 151 -56.34 -5.44 -3.46
N PRO A 152 -56.61 -4.37 -2.68
CA PRO A 152 -57.35 -4.49 -1.43
C PRO A 152 -58.81 -4.88 -1.69
N ALA A 153 -59.31 -5.85 -0.90
CA ALA A 153 -60.67 -6.36 -0.97
C ALA A 153 -61.73 -5.28 -0.61
N PRO A 154 -62.90 -5.27 -1.26
CA PRO A 154 -63.98 -4.33 -0.95
C PRO A 154 -64.62 -4.63 0.42
N ALA A 155 -64.86 -3.58 1.20
CA ALA A 155 -65.53 -3.64 2.49
C ALA A 155 -66.97 -4.16 2.36
N ALA A 156 -67.35 -5.11 3.22
CA ALA A 156 -68.70 -5.67 3.28
C ALA A 156 -69.69 -4.66 3.91
N PRO A 157 -70.94 -4.58 3.42
CA PRO A 157 -71.97 -3.74 4.01
C PRO A 157 -72.48 -4.35 5.34
N THR A 158 -72.54 -3.51 6.37
CA THR A 158 -73.22 -3.79 7.64
C THR A 158 -74.73 -3.70 7.47
N LEU A 159 -75.45 -4.78 7.82
CA LEU A 159 -76.89 -4.83 8.13
C LEU A 159 -77.03 -4.90 9.66
N PRO A 160 -78.14 -4.48 10.31
CA PRO A 160 -79.54 -4.41 9.82
C PRO A 160 -80.09 -3.01 9.52
#